data_AF-A0A7R9K5J9-F1
#
_entry.id   AF-A0A7R9K5J9-F1
#
_cell.length_a   1.000
_cell.length_b   1.000
_cell.length_c   1.000
_cell.angle_alpha   90.00
_cell.angle_beta   90.00
_cell.angle_gamma   90.00
#
_symmetry.space_group_name_H-M   'P 1'
#
loop_
_entity.id
_entity.type
_entity.pdbx_description
1 polymer ?
#
loop_
_entity_poly.entity_id
_entity_poly.type
_entity_poly.pdbx_seq_one_letter_code
_entity_poly.pdbx_strand_id
1 'polypeptide(L)'
;MLLKTNIEAEPCKSLEAAALSYGFVDQDQKSRPGFPLREWFDRTTILQEDDKFDLMTRGMTSQPSQAMDEFVSEDRVELLSQHYLHVDDVDLFVGGRLERLIPGTLAGITFQCIMGEQFFRWKFGDRWFYDFKENPASFTLAQLSQLRTRLDVLHPDRQTTGFAALPQDTENIAIPLQRPLLPPPAREDHEQKPVEYPELQVQQPVVLVDNTEQLHQMKLSTMSRVICDNGDHITSMQPRAFLRPSDSNSVVACDSSSIPALDFSSWKEAI
;
A
#
# COMPACT_ATOMS: atom_id res chain seq x y z
N MET A 1 -4.55 56.07 -20.74
CA MET A 1 -6.02 55.97 -20.91
C MET A 1 -6.37 54.50 -20.82
N LEU A 2 -7.11 54.12 -19.77
CA LEU A 2 -7.94 52.90 -19.64
C LEU A 2 -7.18 51.55 -19.56
N LEU A 3 -7.24 50.74 -18.49
CA LEU A 3 -8.08 50.71 -17.28
C LEU A 3 -7.28 50.08 -16.12
N LYS A 4 -7.24 50.78 -14.98
CA LYS A 4 -7.02 50.15 -13.68
C LYS A 4 -8.28 49.34 -13.39
N THR A 5 -8.25 48.02 -13.57
CA THR A 5 -9.20 47.15 -12.89
C THR A 5 -8.63 46.88 -11.51
N ASN A 6 -9.19 47.58 -10.52
CA ASN A 6 -9.20 47.12 -9.14
C ASN A 6 -9.87 45.74 -9.15
N ILE A 7 -9.09 44.68 -9.30
CA ILE A 7 -9.46 43.40 -8.74
C ILE A 7 -9.09 43.56 -7.27
N GLU A 8 -10.06 44.02 -6.49
CA GLU A 8 -10.08 43.66 -5.08
C GLU A 8 -9.98 42.14 -5.08
N ALA A 9 -8.80 41.61 -4.76
CA ALA A 9 -8.70 40.24 -4.34
C ALA A 9 -9.63 40.19 -3.13
N GLU A 10 -10.86 39.68 -3.32
CA GLU A 10 -11.65 39.24 -2.19
C GLU A 10 -10.66 38.41 -1.37
N PRO A 11 -10.39 38.78 -0.09
CA PRO A 11 -9.54 37.96 0.74
C PRO A 11 -10.16 36.59 0.64
N CYS A 12 -9.36 35.56 0.27
CA CYS A 12 -9.80 34.17 0.19
C CYS A 12 -10.86 34.02 1.25
N LYS A 13 -12.14 34.07 0.86
CA LYS A 13 -13.18 33.69 1.78
C LYS A 13 -12.72 32.30 2.04
N SER A 14 -12.28 32.05 3.26
CA SER A 14 -12.35 30.74 3.80
C SER A 14 -13.78 30.36 3.44
N LEU A 15 -13.92 29.58 2.36
CA LEU A 15 -14.65 28.36 2.49
C LEU A 15 -14.19 27.92 3.87
N GLU A 16 -15.04 28.15 4.86
CA GLU A 16 -15.28 27.11 5.81
C GLU A 16 -15.43 25.88 4.90
N ALA A 17 -14.30 25.25 4.54
CA ALA A 17 -14.16 23.85 4.68
C ALA A 17 -14.72 23.67 6.08
N ALA A 18 -16.03 23.44 6.13
CA ALA A 18 -16.72 22.98 7.30
C ALA A 18 -15.74 21.94 7.78
N ALA A 19 -15.01 22.25 8.86
CA ALA A 19 -13.89 21.44 9.27
C ALA A 19 -14.50 20.06 9.31
N LEU A 20 -14.15 19.20 8.35
CA LEU A 20 -14.89 17.97 8.14
C LEU A 20 -14.46 17.16 9.35
N SER A 21 -15.21 17.33 10.43
CA SER A 21 -15.13 16.58 11.65
C SER A 21 -15.65 15.23 11.22
N TYR A 22 -14.73 14.43 10.67
CA TYR A 22 -14.99 13.05 10.40
C TYR A 22 -15.14 12.39 11.76
N GLY A 23 -16.40 12.08 12.05
CA GLY A 23 -16.80 11.47 13.28
C GLY A 23 -16.23 10.08 13.46
N PHE A 24 -16.28 9.59 14.68
CA PHE A 24 -16.12 8.17 14.95
C PHE A 24 -17.32 7.38 14.41
N VAL A 25 -17.11 6.20 13.84
CA VAL A 25 -18.23 5.39 13.30
C VAL A 25 -18.57 4.29 14.29
N ASP A 26 -19.82 4.26 14.74
CA ASP A 26 -20.31 3.20 15.63
C ASP A 26 -20.74 1.93 14.87
N GLN A 27 -21.21 0.93 15.62
CA GLN A 27 -21.64 -0.36 15.06
C GLN A 27 -22.84 -0.24 14.10
N ASP A 28 -23.67 0.79 14.26
CA ASP A 28 -24.80 1.08 13.37
C ASP A 28 -24.39 1.90 12.14
N GLN A 29 -23.09 2.10 11.92
CA GLN A 29 -22.52 3.01 10.92
C GLN A 29 -22.94 4.47 11.11
N LYS A 30 -23.28 4.87 12.33
CA LYS A 30 -23.61 6.27 12.64
C LYS A 30 -22.35 7.02 13.05
N SER A 31 -22.19 8.21 12.47
CA SER A 31 -21.12 9.13 12.82
C SER A 31 -21.39 9.77 14.19
N ARG A 32 -20.43 9.64 15.10
CA ARG A 32 -20.36 10.30 16.41
C ARG A 32 -19.48 11.55 16.30
N PRO A 33 -19.60 12.55 17.20
CA PRO A 33 -18.77 13.75 17.13
C PRO A 33 -17.27 13.41 17.03
N GLY A 34 -16.62 13.91 15.98
CA GLY A 34 -15.21 13.67 15.70
C GLY A 34 -14.34 14.82 16.16
N PHE A 35 -13.06 14.53 16.36
CA PHE A 35 -12.06 15.56 16.63
C PHE A 35 -11.47 16.05 15.29
N PRO A 36 -11.22 17.37 15.14
CA PRO A 36 -10.37 17.88 14.07
C PRO A 36 -9.04 17.13 14.02
N LEU A 37 -8.50 16.85 12.83
CA LEU A 37 -7.25 16.09 12.68
C LEU A 37 -6.08 16.69 13.51
N ARG A 38 -6.02 18.03 13.63
CA ARG A 38 -5.01 18.72 14.44
C ARG A 38 -5.03 18.33 15.93
N GLU A 39 -6.16 17.85 16.44
CA GLU A 39 -6.32 17.46 17.84
C GLU A 39 -5.88 16.02 18.10
N TRP A 40 -5.61 15.24 17.05
CA TRP A 40 -5.08 13.88 17.15
C TRP A 40 -3.57 13.81 17.34
N PHE A 41 -2.83 14.82 16.88
CA PHE A 41 -1.37 14.82 16.96
C PHE A 41 -0.90 14.79 18.42
N ASP A 42 -0.04 13.81 18.73
CA ASP A 42 0.55 13.59 20.06
C ASP A 42 -0.45 13.40 21.22
N ARG A 43 -1.67 12.92 20.92
CA ARG A 43 -2.72 12.67 21.92
C ARG A 43 -3.18 11.21 21.98
N THR A 44 -2.32 10.33 22.49
CA THR A 44 -2.65 8.90 22.66
C THR A 44 -3.80 8.65 23.64
N THR A 45 -4.08 9.59 24.55
CA THR A 45 -5.19 9.49 25.51
C THR A 45 -6.55 9.32 24.81
N ILE A 46 -6.70 9.86 23.60
CA ILE A 46 -7.92 9.70 22.80
C ILE A 46 -8.17 8.21 22.48
N LEU A 47 -7.12 7.42 22.27
CA LEU A 47 -7.27 5.99 21.97
C LEU A 47 -7.46 5.12 23.23
N GLN A 48 -7.10 5.65 24.40
CA GLN A 48 -7.21 4.95 25.68
C GLN A 48 -8.58 5.13 26.33
N GLU A 49 -9.37 6.09 25.86
CA GLU A 49 -10.77 6.23 26.25
C GLU A 49 -11.61 5.10 25.65
N ASP A 50 -12.66 4.74 26.38
CA ASP A 50 -13.48 3.56 26.11
C ASP A 50 -14.01 3.52 24.66
N ASP A 51 -13.85 2.38 24.01
CA ASP A 51 -14.29 2.03 22.64
C ASP A 51 -13.76 2.90 21.49
N LYS A 52 -12.95 3.94 21.73
CA LYS A 52 -12.50 4.87 20.66
C LYS A 52 -11.59 4.23 19.62
N PHE A 53 -10.77 3.24 19.99
CA PHE A 53 -9.95 2.50 19.03
C PHE A 53 -10.82 1.68 18.06
N ASP A 54 -11.87 1.08 18.59
CA ASP A 54 -12.86 0.30 17.87
C ASP A 54 -13.64 1.19 16.88
N LEU A 55 -14.09 2.36 17.35
CA LEU A 55 -14.76 3.35 16.52
C LEU A 55 -13.84 3.95 15.43
N MET A 56 -12.56 4.18 15.77
CA MET A 56 -11.55 4.61 14.81
C MET A 56 -11.38 3.56 13.71
N THR A 57 -11.27 2.29 14.09
CA THR A 57 -11.07 1.18 13.16
C THR A 57 -12.25 1.04 12.20
N ARG A 58 -13.50 1.17 12.68
CA ARG A 58 -14.68 1.23 11.80
C ARG A 58 -14.67 2.46 10.89
N GLY A 59 -14.22 3.60 11.40
CA GLY A 59 -14.03 4.81 10.60
C GLY A 59 -13.05 4.59 9.44
N MET A 60 -11.89 4.01 9.71
CA MET A 60 -10.85 3.73 8.71
C MET A 60 -11.33 2.82 7.56
N THR A 61 -12.24 1.89 7.84
CA THR A 61 -12.72 0.94 6.82
C THR A 61 -13.98 1.40 6.09
N SER A 62 -14.73 2.35 6.63
CA SER A 62 -16.03 2.77 6.07
C SER A 62 -16.04 4.18 5.47
N GLN A 63 -15.21 5.08 6.00
CA GLN A 63 -15.18 6.47 5.56
C GLN A 63 -14.38 6.64 4.27
N PRO A 64 -14.78 7.57 3.40
CA PRO A 64 -13.97 7.91 2.24
C PRO A 64 -12.66 8.56 2.69
N SER A 65 -11.56 8.25 1.99
CA SER A 65 -10.40 9.11 2.00
C SER A 65 -10.80 10.50 1.50
N GLN A 66 -10.14 11.55 2.01
CA GLN A 66 -10.37 12.91 1.53
C GLN A 66 -10.26 12.95 0.00
N ALA A 67 -11.20 13.64 -0.65
CA ALA A 67 -11.19 13.79 -2.08
C ALA A 67 -9.89 14.47 -2.51
N MET A 68 -9.22 13.84 -3.46
CA MET A 68 -7.95 14.28 -4.00
C MET A 68 -8.21 14.82 -5.39
N ASP A 69 -7.64 15.99 -5.72
CA ASP A 69 -7.73 16.52 -7.08
C ASP A 69 -7.23 15.48 -8.08
N GLU A 70 -8.03 15.24 -9.12
CA GLU A 70 -7.93 14.06 -9.97
C GLU A 70 -6.88 14.22 -11.10
N PHE A 71 -6.53 15.45 -11.48
CA PHE A 71 -5.53 15.73 -12.53
C PHE A 71 -5.10 17.22 -12.59
N VAL A 72 -4.05 17.49 -13.37
CA VAL A 72 -3.61 18.86 -13.74
C VAL A 72 -4.65 19.56 -14.61
N SER A 73 -5.36 20.56 -14.06
CA SER A 73 -6.08 21.53 -14.88
C SER A 73 -5.12 22.55 -15.50
N GLU A 74 -5.51 23.21 -16.59
CA GLU A 74 -4.68 24.25 -17.22
C GLU A 74 -4.28 25.35 -16.21
N ASP A 75 -5.20 25.74 -15.33
CA ASP A 75 -4.94 26.69 -14.24
C ASP A 75 -3.76 26.27 -13.34
N ARG A 76 -3.56 24.96 -13.11
CA ARG A 76 -2.44 24.43 -12.31
C ARG A 76 -1.12 24.49 -13.07
N VAL A 77 -1.15 24.28 -14.38
CA VAL A 77 0.04 24.45 -15.23
C VAL A 77 0.50 25.91 -15.20
N GLU A 78 -0.46 26.84 -15.30
CA GLU A 78 -0.16 28.27 -15.21
C GLU A 78 0.42 28.63 -13.83
N LEU A 79 -0.14 28.09 -12.74
CA LEU A 79 0.41 28.31 -11.41
C LEU A 79 1.84 27.76 -11.27
N LEU A 80 2.12 26.57 -11.82
CA LEU A 80 3.46 26.00 -11.80
C LEU A 80 4.46 26.86 -12.59
N SER A 81 4.06 27.39 -13.75
CA SER A 81 4.94 28.24 -14.56
C SER A 81 5.26 29.60 -13.94
N GLN A 82 4.44 30.05 -12.98
CA GLN A 82 4.73 31.25 -12.18
C GLN A 82 5.75 30.98 -11.05
N HIS A 83 5.82 29.74 -10.56
CA HIS A 83 6.65 29.38 -9.41
C HIS A 83 7.96 28.65 -9.77
N TYR A 84 7.98 27.90 -10.87
CA TYR A 84 9.15 27.18 -11.35
C TYR A 84 9.66 27.80 -12.65
N LEU A 85 10.97 28.03 -12.72
CA LEU A 85 11.61 28.64 -13.90
C LEU A 85 11.58 27.68 -15.09
N HIS A 86 11.80 26.39 -14.84
CA HIS A 86 11.78 25.33 -15.83
C HIS A 86 11.00 24.11 -15.32
N VAL A 87 10.48 23.28 -16.23
CA VAL A 87 9.74 22.05 -15.88
C VAL A 87 10.62 21.07 -15.11
N ASP A 88 11.93 21.06 -15.37
CA ASP A 88 12.90 20.21 -14.67
C ASP A 88 13.13 20.61 -13.21
N ASP A 89 12.73 21.83 -12.82
CA ASP A 89 12.83 22.31 -11.44
C ASP A 89 11.62 21.90 -10.59
N VAL A 90 10.57 21.34 -11.20
CA VAL A 90 9.35 20.94 -10.49
C VAL A 90 9.66 19.79 -9.53
N ASP A 91 9.40 20.00 -8.25
CA ASP A 91 9.58 18.98 -7.23
C ASP A 91 8.81 17.71 -7.56
N LEU A 92 9.47 16.55 -7.42
CA LEU A 92 8.88 15.24 -7.74
C LEU A 92 7.52 15.03 -7.09
N PHE A 93 7.35 15.45 -5.84
CA PHE A 93 6.07 15.28 -5.14
C PHE A 93 4.97 16.14 -5.76
N VAL A 94 5.29 17.39 -6.12
CA VAL A 94 4.35 18.33 -6.76
C VAL A 94 3.97 17.81 -8.14
N GLY A 95 4.96 17.48 -8.99
CA GLY A 95 4.73 16.97 -10.34
C GLY A 95 3.97 15.64 -10.35
N GLY A 96 4.46 14.65 -9.60
CA GLY A 96 3.86 13.32 -9.54
C GLY A 96 2.44 13.32 -8.98
N ARG A 97 2.13 14.21 -8.03
CA ARG A 97 0.79 14.34 -7.45
C ARG A 97 -0.22 14.92 -8.43
N LEU A 98 0.26 15.73 -9.36
CA LEU A 98 -0.54 16.44 -10.33
C LEU A 98 -0.88 15.57 -11.56
N GLU A 99 -0.11 14.51 -11.83
CA GLU A 99 -0.40 13.56 -12.90
C GLU A 99 -1.83 12.99 -12.88
N ARG A 100 -2.36 12.74 -14.07
CA ARG A 100 -3.64 12.04 -14.23
C ARG A 100 -3.51 10.63 -13.66
N LEU A 101 -4.43 10.27 -12.77
CA LEU A 101 -4.49 8.93 -12.20
C LEU A 101 -4.81 7.89 -13.29
N ILE A 102 -4.17 6.73 -13.22
CA ILE A 102 -4.55 5.60 -14.09
C ILE A 102 -5.89 5.05 -13.59
N PRO A 103 -6.87 4.77 -14.47
CA PRO A 103 -8.16 4.22 -14.05
C PRO A 103 -8.02 3.02 -13.12
N GLY A 104 -8.76 3.02 -12.01
CA GLY A 104 -8.70 1.96 -11.00
C GLY A 104 -7.51 2.05 -10.03
N THR A 105 -6.71 3.12 -10.07
CA THR A 105 -5.56 3.32 -9.19
C THR A 105 -5.61 4.66 -8.44
N LEU A 106 -4.73 4.84 -7.45
CA LEU A 106 -4.60 6.07 -6.67
C LEU A 106 -3.39 6.94 -7.09
N ALA A 107 -2.70 6.57 -8.16
CA ALA A 107 -1.45 7.23 -8.56
C ALA A 107 -1.32 7.38 -10.08
N GLY A 108 -0.63 8.44 -10.51
CA GLY A 108 -0.19 8.62 -11.88
C GLY A 108 0.97 7.69 -12.26
N ILE A 109 1.43 7.78 -13.51
CA ILE A 109 2.44 6.89 -14.08
C ILE A 109 3.80 6.98 -13.37
N THR A 110 4.24 8.18 -12.98
CA THR A 110 5.54 8.38 -12.34
C THR A 110 5.56 7.72 -10.96
N PHE A 111 4.56 7.98 -10.14
CA PHE A 111 4.48 7.35 -8.81
C PHE A 111 4.23 5.85 -8.90
N GLN A 112 3.48 5.34 -9.88
CA GLN A 112 3.35 3.90 -10.08
C GLN A 112 4.68 3.24 -10.45
N CYS A 113 5.49 3.88 -11.30
CA CYS A 113 6.83 3.40 -11.64
C CYS A 113 7.73 3.35 -10.40
N ILE A 114 7.81 4.45 -9.65
CA ILE A 114 8.65 4.56 -8.44
C ILE A 114 8.21 3.57 -7.36
N MET A 115 6.91 3.55 -7.03
CA MET A 115 6.37 2.61 -6.04
C MET A 115 6.55 1.16 -6.51
N GLY A 116 6.27 0.87 -7.78
CA GLY A 116 6.40 -0.47 -8.35
C GLY A 116 7.84 -1.00 -8.30
N GLU A 117 8.81 -0.17 -8.66
CA GLU A 117 10.24 -0.51 -8.54
C GLU A 117 10.63 -0.74 -7.08
N GLN A 118 10.16 0.12 -6.17
CA GLN A 118 10.48 0.00 -4.75
C GLN A 118 9.88 -1.25 -4.10
N PHE A 119 8.61 -1.57 -4.40
CA PHE A 119 7.95 -2.80 -3.95
C PHE A 119 8.58 -4.05 -4.56
N PHE A 120 8.98 -3.99 -5.84
CA PHE A 120 9.72 -5.06 -6.50
C PHE A 120 11.02 -5.35 -5.74
N ARG A 121 11.82 -4.32 -5.47
CA ARG A 121 13.07 -4.45 -4.72
C ARG A 121 12.86 -4.95 -3.29
N TRP A 122 11.84 -4.49 -2.58
CA TRP A 122 11.54 -4.98 -1.23
C TRP A 122 11.14 -6.43 -1.23
N LYS A 123 10.32 -6.86 -2.20
CA LYS A 123 9.98 -8.27 -2.37
C LYS A 123 11.24 -9.09 -2.65
N PHE A 124 11.95 -8.82 -3.77
CA PHE A 124 13.06 -9.66 -4.24
C PHE A 124 14.39 -9.47 -3.51
N GLY A 125 14.55 -8.37 -2.76
CA GLY A 125 15.69 -8.14 -1.88
C GLY A 125 15.52 -8.72 -0.48
N ASP A 126 14.32 -9.15 -0.11
CA ASP A 126 14.06 -9.76 1.19
C ASP A 126 14.31 -11.27 1.14
N ARG A 127 15.41 -11.69 1.76
CA ARG A 127 15.76 -13.10 1.91
C ARG A 127 14.65 -13.91 2.57
N TRP A 128 13.82 -13.32 3.43
CA TRP A 128 12.76 -14.01 4.17
C TRP A 128 11.36 -13.71 3.63
N PHE A 129 11.26 -13.19 2.41
CA PHE A 129 9.95 -12.96 1.81
C PHE A 129 9.17 -14.27 1.74
N TYR A 130 7.96 -14.25 2.30
CA TYR A 130 7.23 -15.47 2.61
C TYR A 130 7.03 -16.38 1.40
N ASP A 131 6.85 -15.86 0.17
CA ASP A 131 6.47 -16.63 -1.02
C ASP A 131 7.60 -17.14 -1.93
N PHE A 132 8.88 -16.96 -1.59
CA PHE A 132 9.98 -17.41 -2.45
C PHE A 132 10.19 -18.92 -2.45
N LYS A 133 11.01 -19.42 -3.39
CA LYS A 133 11.47 -20.83 -3.51
C LYS A 133 12.91 -20.93 -2.98
N GLU A 134 13.31 -22.12 -2.56
CA GLU A 134 14.71 -22.49 -2.20
C GLU A 134 15.32 -21.78 -0.97
N ASN A 135 14.51 -21.13 -0.12
CA ASN A 135 14.92 -20.88 1.26
C ASN A 135 14.52 -22.08 2.13
N PRO A 136 15.23 -22.35 3.25
CA PRO A 136 14.80 -23.38 4.20
C PRO A 136 13.35 -23.18 4.67
N ALA A 137 12.85 -21.94 4.65
CA ALA A 137 11.50 -21.53 5.04
C ALA A 137 10.53 -21.31 3.85
N SER A 138 10.77 -21.90 2.68
CA SER A 138 10.14 -21.46 1.44
C SER A 138 9.56 -22.60 0.59
N PHE A 139 8.52 -22.28 -0.18
CA PHE A 139 7.57 -23.27 -0.72
C PHE A 139 8.04 -24.06 -1.93
N THR A 140 7.46 -25.24 -2.11
CA THR A 140 7.68 -26.08 -3.30
C THR A 140 6.89 -25.59 -4.52
N LEU A 141 7.32 -26.00 -5.71
CA LEU A 141 6.73 -25.61 -7.00
C LEU A 141 5.24 -25.96 -7.14
N ALA A 142 4.85 -27.14 -6.65
CA ALA A 142 3.46 -27.60 -6.68
C ALA A 142 2.54 -26.78 -5.75
N GLN A 143 3.12 -26.13 -4.74
CA GLN A 143 2.40 -25.34 -3.76
C GLN A 143 2.16 -23.94 -4.31
N LEU A 144 3.16 -23.36 -4.97
CA LEU A 144 3.04 -22.04 -5.61
C LEU A 144 2.02 -21.99 -6.74
N SER A 145 1.77 -23.10 -7.44
CA SER A 145 0.75 -23.18 -8.49
C SER A 145 -0.68 -23.07 -7.93
N GLN A 146 -0.98 -23.69 -6.77
CA GLN A 146 -2.30 -23.60 -6.15
C GLN A 146 -2.66 -22.19 -5.67
N LEU A 147 -1.66 -21.41 -5.28
CA LEU A 147 -1.87 -20.06 -4.76
C LEU A 147 -2.16 -19.04 -5.87
N ARG A 148 -1.59 -19.26 -7.06
CA ARG A 148 -1.84 -18.41 -8.23
C ARG A 148 -3.31 -18.50 -8.63
N THR A 149 -3.86 -19.71 -8.63
CA THR A 149 -5.26 -19.97 -8.94
C THR A 149 -6.23 -19.23 -8.03
N ARG A 150 -5.92 -19.06 -6.73
CA ARG A 150 -6.79 -18.32 -5.79
C ARG A 150 -6.67 -16.80 -5.91
N LEU A 151 -5.48 -16.29 -6.21
CA LEU A 151 -5.27 -14.85 -6.44
C LEU A 151 -6.08 -14.36 -7.64
N ASP A 152 -6.25 -15.21 -8.66
CA ASP A 152 -7.05 -14.93 -9.85
C ASP A 152 -8.58 -14.86 -9.53
N VAL A 153 -9.03 -15.54 -8.46
CA VAL A 153 -10.44 -15.52 -8.00
C VAL A 153 -10.76 -14.24 -7.20
N LEU A 154 -9.79 -13.69 -6.47
CA LEU A 154 -9.98 -12.45 -5.70
C LEU A 154 -9.88 -11.18 -6.55
N HIS A 155 -9.27 -11.27 -7.74
CA HIS A 155 -9.13 -10.17 -8.70
C HIS A 155 -9.43 -10.65 -10.13
N PRO A 156 -10.71 -10.78 -10.52
CA PRO A 156 -11.09 -11.15 -11.88
C PRO A 156 -10.62 -10.14 -12.94
N ASP A 157 -10.19 -8.95 -12.51
CA ASP A 157 -9.90 -7.78 -13.35
C ASP A 157 -8.42 -7.39 -13.32
N ARG A 158 -7.52 -8.38 -13.41
CA ARG A 158 -6.06 -8.14 -13.51
C ARG A 158 -5.67 -7.25 -14.71
N GLN A 159 -6.56 -7.08 -15.68
CA GLN A 159 -6.35 -6.24 -16.86
C GLN A 159 -6.64 -4.75 -16.62
N THR A 160 -7.38 -4.37 -15.57
CA THR A 160 -7.75 -2.97 -15.29
C THR A 160 -6.86 -2.31 -14.24
N THR A 161 -6.15 -3.07 -13.41
CA THR A 161 -5.07 -2.51 -12.61
C THR A 161 -3.89 -2.24 -13.54
N GLY A 162 -3.43 -0.99 -13.64
CA GLY A 162 -2.28 -0.55 -14.47
C GLY A 162 -0.94 -1.28 -14.24
N PHE A 163 -0.92 -2.36 -13.45
CA PHE A 163 0.17 -3.33 -13.34
C PHE A 163 0.32 -4.26 -14.55
N ALA A 164 -0.41 -4.03 -15.65
CA ALA A 164 -0.31 -4.76 -16.91
C ALA A 164 1.10 -4.74 -17.56
N ALA A 165 2.10 -4.11 -16.95
CA ALA A 165 3.48 -4.05 -17.42
C ALA A 165 4.50 -4.81 -16.56
N LEU A 166 4.08 -5.60 -15.55
CA LEU A 166 4.99 -6.61 -14.97
C LEU A 166 4.80 -7.93 -15.72
N PRO A 167 5.80 -8.41 -16.48
CA PRO A 167 5.67 -9.62 -17.28
C PRO A 167 5.25 -10.81 -16.42
N GLN A 168 4.21 -11.51 -16.87
CA GLN A 168 3.67 -12.70 -16.19
C GLN A 168 4.65 -13.89 -16.24
N ASP A 169 5.70 -13.79 -17.05
CA ASP A 169 6.79 -14.75 -17.17
C ASP A 169 7.99 -14.30 -16.31
N THR A 170 7.94 -14.63 -15.03
CA THR A 170 9.07 -14.43 -14.10
C THR A 170 10.23 -15.41 -14.31
N GLU A 171 10.16 -16.26 -15.34
CA GLU A 171 11.23 -17.23 -15.64
C GLU A 171 12.32 -16.69 -16.56
N ASN A 172 12.16 -15.53 -17.21
CA ASN A 172 13.19 -14.96 -18.09
C ASN A 172 13.24 -13.42 -18.14
N ILE A 173 12.85 -12.73 -17.05
CA ILE A 173 13.28 -11.33 -16.90
C ILE A 173 14.72 -11.36 -16.40
N ALA A 174 15.67 -11.49 -17.33
CA ALA A 174 17.00 -10.99 -17.13
C ALA A 174 16.88 -9.47 -16.94
N ILE A 175 16.63 -9.03 -15.71
CA ILE A 175 16.99 -7.66 -15.34
C ILE A 175 18.50 -7.65 -15.53
N PRO A 176 19.05 -6.83 -16.44
CA PRO A 176 20.47 -6.62 -16.42
C PRO A 176 20.75 -6.06 -15.02
N LEU A 177 21.44 -6.82 -14.17
CA LEU A 177 22.12 -6.30 -12.97
C LEU A 177 23.27 -5.35 -13.38
N GLN A 178 23.09 -4.63 -14.48
CA GLN A 178 24.03 -3.86 -15.26
C GLN A 178 23.32 -2.61 -15.81
N ARG A 179 22.44 -1.96 -15.05
CA ARG A 179 22.63 -0.50 -15.03
C ARG A 179 23.88 -0.30 -14.19
N PRO A 180 25.01 0.14 -14.79
CA PRO A 180 26.12 0.57 -13.97
C PRO A 180 25.53 1.54 -12.97
N LEU A 181 25.77 1.31 -11.68
CA LEU A 181 25.75 2.41 -10.74
C LEU A 181 26.55 3.51 -11.42
N LEU A 182 25.96 4.70 -11.62
CA LEU A 182 26.76 5.86 -12.00
C LEU A 182 27.98 5.83 -11.09
N PRO A 183 29.20 5.72 -11.65
CA PRO A 183 30.37 5.58 -10.82
C PRO A 183 30.34 6.74 -9.83
N PRO A 184 30.56 6.48 -8.53
CA PRO A 184 30.67 7.57 -7.57
C PRO A 184 31.71 8.57 -8.13
N PRO A 185 31.49 9.89 -7.98
CA PRO A 185 32.41 10.89 -8.50
C PRO A 185 33.83 10.50 -8.08
N ALA A 186 34.73 10.46 -9.07
CA ALA A 186 36.07 9.89 -8.96
C ALA A 186 36.72 10.32 -7.64
N ARG A 187 36.88 9.38 -6.72
CA ARG A 187 37.64 9.57 -5.50
C ARG A 187 39.10 9.33 -5.89
N GLU A 188 39.92 10.35 -5.71
CA GLU A 188 41.36 10.32 -5.97
C GLU A 188 42.01 9.07 -5.33
N ASP A 189 42.59 8.25 -6.21
CA ASP A 189 43.84 7.51 -6.08
C ASP A 189 44.13 6.84 -4.73
N HIS A 190 43.35 5.81 -4.40
CA HIS A 190 43.84 4.76 -3.52
C HIS A 190 43.86 3.42 -4.26
N GLU A 191 45.07 2.92 -4.49
CA GLU A 191 45.38 1.67 -5.16
C GLU A 191 44.57 0.49 -4.56
N GLN A 192 43.50 0.09 -5.26
CA GLN A 192 42.69 -1.07 -4.88
C GLN A 192 43.50 -2.35 -5.14
N LYS A 193 44.03 -2.95 -4.06
CA LYS A 193 44.43 -4.35 -4.10
C LYS A 193 43.20 -5.23 -4.40
N PRO A 194 43.34 -6.30 -5.22
CA PRO A 194 42.25 -7.23 -5.45
C PRO A 194 41.79 -7.84 -4.11
N VAL A 195 40.52 -7.67 -3.78
CA VAL A 195 39.91 -8.37 -2.64
C VAL A 195 39.64 -9.80 -3.10
N GLU A 196 40.44 -10.74 -2.62
CA GLU A 196 40.20 -12.17 -2.80
C GLU A 196 39.04 -12.56 -1.88
N TYR A 197 37.89 -12.89 -2.48
CA TYR A 197 36.74 -13.39 -1.73
C TYR A 197 36.93 -14.89 -1.51
N PRO A 198 36.91 -15.39 -0.27
CA PRO A 198 36.90 -16.82 -0.03
C PRO A 198 35.63 -17.42 -0.65
N GLU A 199 35.76 -18.54 -1.36
CA GLU A 199 34.61 -19.34 -1.81
C GLU A 199 33.71 -19.62 -0.60
N LEU A 200 32.46 -19.14 -0.66
CA LEU A 200 31.46 -19.46 0.34
C LEU A 200 31.15 -20.96 0.22
N GLN A 201 31.75 -21.77 1.09
CA GLN A 201 31.41 -23.19 1.17
C GLN A 201 30.01 -23.31 1.78
N VAL A 202 29.02 -23.62 0.94
CA VAL A 202 27.66 -23.95 1.38
C VAL A 202 27.71 -25.28 2.11
N GLN A 203 27.94 -25.25 3.42
CA GLN A 203 28.30 -26.43 4.22
C GLN A 203 27.13 -27.09 4.96
N GLN A 204 25.89 -26.78 4.61
CA GLN A 204 24.72 -27.46 5.17
C GLN A 204 23.75 -27.81 4.06
N PRO A 205 23.20 -29.04 4.02
CA PRO A 205 22.04 -29.32 3.20
C PRO A 205 20.92 -28.36 3.63
N VAL A 206 20.42 -27.57 2.70
CA VAL A 206 19.23 -26.74 2.93
C VAL A 206 18.09 -27.71 3.22
N VAL A 207 17.72 -27.84 4.50
CA VAL A 207 16.52 -28.58 4.89
C VAL A 207 15.35 -27.75 4.40
N LEU A 208 14.75 -28.16 3.29
CA LEU A 208 13.50 -27.60 2.79
C LEU A 208 12.39 -27.96 3.79
N VAL A 209 11.93 -27.00 4.58
CA VAL A 209 10.77 -27.17 5.46
C VAL A 209 9.53 -27.16 4.59
N ASP A 210 8.72 -28.24 4.63
CA ASP A 210 7.42 -28.25 3.95
C ASP A 210 6.40 -27.42 4.75
N ASN A 211 6.23 -26.18 4.33
CA ASN A 211 5.29 -25.21 4.90
C ASN A 211 4.09 -24.91 3.98
N THR A 212 3.84 -25.77 2.98
CA THR A 212 2.48 -26.27 2.68
C THR A 212 1.29 -25.48 3.23
N GLU A 213 0.72 -26.12 4.23
CA GLU A 213 -0.54 -25.72 4.83
C GLU A 213 -0.42 -24.35 5.48
N GLN A 214 0.72 -24.02 6.06
CA GLN A 214 0.94 -22.72 6.71
C GLN A 214 0.72 -21.56 5.73
N LEU A 215 1.26 -21.65 4.52
CA LEU A 215 1.04 -20.61 3.52
C LEU A 215 -0.37 -20.56 2.99
N HIS A 216 -0.94 -21.74 2.73
CA HIS A 216 -2.32 -21.81 2.27
C HIS A 216 -3.19 -21.02 3.24
N GLN A 217 -3.02 -21.26 4.54
CA GLN A 217 -3.66 -20.52 5.63
C GLN A 217 -3.30 -19.02 5.60
N MET A 218 -2.02 -18.65 5.52
CA MET A 218 -1.62 -17.23 5.45
C MET A 218 -2.28 -16.47 4.29
N LYS A 219 -2.49 -17.11 3.13
CA LYS A 219 -3.18 -16.48 1.98
C LYS A 219 -4.70 -16.39 2.12
N LEU A 220 -5.29 -17.08 3.10
CA LEU A 220 -6.69 -16.87 3.49
C LEU A 220 -6.88 -15.62 4.33
N SER A 221 -5.81 -15.13 4.95
CA SER A 221 -5.88 -13.97 5.83
C SER A 221 -6.33 -12.72 5.10
N THR A 222 -7.25 -11.99 5.71
CA THR A 222 -7.74 -10.70 5.23
C THR A 222 -7.57 -9.64 6.31
N MET A 223 -7.41 -8.38 5.92
CA MET A 223 -7.39 -7.28 6.90
C MET A 223 -8.70 -7.24 7.71
N SER A 224 -9.83 -7.66 7.11
CA SER A 224 -11.11 -7.79 7.82
C SER A 224 -11.07 -8.83 8.95
N ARG A 225 -10.42 -9.98 8.72
CA ARG A 225 -10.23 -11.00 9.76
C ARG A 225 -9.33 -10.47 10.88
N VAL A 226 -8.22 -9.82 10.54
CA VAL A 226 -7.32 -9.20 11.53
C VAL A 226 -8.10 -8.22 12.41
N ILE A 227 -8.93 -7.37 11.82
CA ILE A 227 -9.75 -6.42 12.58
C ILE A 227 -10.76 -7.15 13.47
N CYS A 228 -11.46 -8.16 12.95
CA CYS A 228 -12.44 -8.94 13.72
C CYS A 228 -11.82 -9.73 14.89
N ASP A 229 -10.59 -10.22 14.77
CA ASP A 229 -9.91 -10.97 15.85
C ASP A 229 -9.32 -10.08 16.95
N ASN A 230 -9.06 -8.81 16.65
CA ASN A 230 -8.35 -7.90 17.55
C ASN A 230 -9.21 -6.75 18.09
N GLY A 231 -10.46 -6.60 17.61
CA GLY A 231 -11.41 -5.62 18.12
C GLY A 231 -12.24 -6.20 19.27
N ASP A 232 -12.37 -5.46 20.36
CA ASP A 232 -13.11 -5.92 21.55
C ASP A 232 -14.62 -6.00 21.27
N HIS A 233 -15.14 -5.08 20.44
CA HIS A 233 -16.56 -5.02 20.09
C HIS A 233 -16.82 -5.12 18.58
N ILE A 234 -15.81 -5.44 17.77
CA ILE A 234 -15.99 -5.58 16.31
C ILE A 234 -16.56 -6.95 15.97
N THR A 235 -17.88 -7.03 15.90
CA THR A 235 -18.63 -8.27 15.59
C THR A 235 -19.02 -8.40 14.12
N SER A 236 -18.87 -7.33 13.34
CA SER A 236 -19.17 -7.31 11.91
C SER A 236 -18.21 -6.42 11.14
N MET A 237 -17.92 -6.81 9.90
CA MET A 237 -16.99 -6.12 9.00
C MET A 237 -17.33 -6.48 7.55
N GLN A 238 -16.93 -5.66 6.58
CA GLN A 238 -16.98 -6.03 5.17
C GLN A 238 -15.84 -7.02 4.81
N PRO A 239 -16.01 -7.95 3.85
CA PRO A 239 -14.96 -8.90 3.48
C PRO A 239 -13.67 -8.28 2.93
N ARG A 240 -13.76 -7.12 2.25
CA ARG A 240 -12.60 -6.40 1.70
C ARG A 240 -12.42 -5.07 2.43
N ALA A 241 -11.66 -5.04 3.52
CA ALA A 241 -11.51 -3.86 4.40
C ALA A 241 -10.94 -2.60 3.71
N PHE A 242 -10.12 -2.75 2.67
CA PHE A 242 -9.58 -1.61 1.90
C PHE A 242 -10.60 -1.00 0.92
N LEU A 243 -11.74 -1.65 0.74
CA LEU A 243 -12.85 -1.15 -0.06
C LEU A 243 -13.99 -0.75 0.87
N ARG A 244 -14.65 0.35 0.51
CA ARG A 244 -15.81 0.81 1.27
C ARG A 244 -16.94 -0.21 1.23
N PRO A 245 -17.82 -0.23 2.24
CA PRO A 245 -19.07 -0.96 2.19
C PRO A 245 -19.86 -0.61 0.92
N SER A 246 -20.35 -1.64 0.23
CA SER A 246 -21.19 -1.53 -0.97
C SER A 246 -21.98 -2.82 -1.15
N ASP A 247 -22.85 -2.91 -2.15
CA ASP A 247 -23.64 -4.13 -2.42
C ASP A 247 -22.76 -5.36 -2.70
N SER A 248 -21.57 -5.16 -3.29
CA SER A 248 -20.57 -6.21 -3.55
C SER A 248 -19.57 -6.44 -2.42
N ASN A 249 -19.66 -5.65 -1.35
CA ASN A 249 -18.76 -5.65 -0.20
C ASN A 249 -19.54 -5.28 1.06
N SER A 250 -20.67 -5.94 1.28
CA SER A 250 -21.58 -5.63 2.38
C SER A 250 -20.96 -5.99 3.71
N VAL A 251 -21.37 -5.29 4.76
CA VAL A 251 -20.96 -5.63 6.12
C VAL A 251 -21.66 -6.93 6.54
N VAL A 252 -20.87 -7.89 7.00
CA VAL A 252 -21.31 -9.21 7.43
C VAL A 252 -20.80 -9.50 8.84
N ALA A 253 -21.38 -10.48 9.51
CA ALA A 253 -20.86 -10.92 10.80
C ALA A 253 -19.44 -11.50 10.64
N CYS A 254 -18.59 -11.28 11.64
CA CYS A 254 -17.19 -11.70 11.63
C CYS A 254 -17.00 -13.24 11.62
N ASP A 255 -18.04 -14.01 11.94
CA ASP A 255 -18.08 -15.48 11.85
C ASP A 255 -18.51 -15.98 10.46
N SER A 256 -18.85 -15.07 9.53
CA SER A 256 -19.25 -15.41 8.18
C SER A 256 -18.13 -16.12 7.40
N SER A 257 -18.51 -17.08 6.57
CA SER A 257 -17.59 -17.77 5.63
C SER A 257 -16.84 -16.84 4.67
N SER A 258 -17.34 -15.62 4.46
CA SER A 258 -16.67 -14.59 3.66
C SER A 258 -15.51 -13.89 4.38
N ILE A 259 -15.38 -14.06 5.70
CA ILE A 259 -14.25 -13.60 6.53
C ILE A 259 -13.67 -14.83 7.27
N PRO A 260 -13.00 -15.74 6.54
CA PRO A 260 -12.56 -17.01 7.12
C PRO A 260 -11.56 -16.80 8.25
N ALA A 261 -11.69 -17.61 9.31
CA ALA A 261 -10.71 -17.70 10.38
C ALA A 261 -9.45 -18.43 9.90
N LEU A 262 -8.30 -18.05 10.45
CA LEU A 262 -7.03 -18.69 10.17
C LEU A 262 -6.93 -20.02 10.96
N ASP A 263 -6.65 -21.12 10.28
CA ASP A 263 -6.34 -22.39 10.96
C ASP A 263 -4.86 -22.48 11.28
N PHE A 264 -4.54 -22.53 12.58
CA PHE A 264 -3.16 -22.62 13.09
C PHE A 264 -2.69 -24.06 13.31
N SER A 265 -3.49 -25.08 12.93
CA SER A 265 -3.16 -26.49 13.13
C SER A 265 -1.79 -26.90 12.57
N SER A 266 -1.36 -26.27 11.47
CA SER A 266 -0.08 -26.51 10.81
C SER A 266 1.14 -25.86 11.48
N TRP A 267 0.94 -25.05 12.53
CA TRP A 267 2.02 -24.51 13.37
C TRP A 267 2.25 -25.33 14.65
N LYS A 268 1.46 -26.38 14.87
CA LYS A 268 1.59 -27.22 16.06
C LYS A 268 2.86 -28.07 15.97
N GLU A 269 3.78 -27.87 16.91
CA GLU A 269 4.97 -28.71 17.07
C GLU A 269 4.66 -29.95 17.93
N ALA A 270 5.36 -31.05 17.67
CA ALA A 270 5.30 -32.23 18.53
C ALA A 270 6.02 -31.91 19.86
N ILE A 271 5.29 -32.00 20.96
CA ILE A 271 5.80 -31.83 22.33
C ILE A 271 6.49 -33.11 22.78
#